data_AF-A0A132NFQ2-F1
#
_entry.id   AF-A0A132NFQ2-F1
#
_cell.length_a   1.000
_cell.length_b   1.000
_cell.length_c   1.000
_cell.angle_alpha   90.00
_cell.angle_beta   90.00
_cell.angle_gamma   90.00
#
_symmetry.space_group_name_H-M   'P 1'
#
loop_
_entity.id
_entity.type
_entity.pdbx_description
1 polymer ?
#
loop_
_entity_poly.entity_id
_entity_poly.type
_entity_poly.pdbx_seq_one_letter_code
_entity_poly.pdbx_strand_id
1 'polypeptide(L)'
;MTAVTTPGPGQQPTEPTRPTPPTQVGEHEARQVAEAARETVWRKPSFAKELFLGRFRLNQIHPHPRATEEARLKGEAFLRKLRAFCETIDGRRIEREARIPDEVVRGLKELGAFGMKIDEKYGGLGLSQVYYNRALMLV
;
A
#
# COMPACT_ATOMS: atom_id res chain seq x y z
N MET A 1 -2.05 -13.32 -76.93
CA MET A 1 -1.56 -12.57 -75.74
C MET A 1 -2.60 -11.55 -75.36
N THR A 2 -3.38 -11.78 -74.30
CA THR A 2 -3.71 -10.88 -73.16
C THR A 2 -4.67 -11.70 -72.27
N ALA A 3 -4.36 -11.79 -70.98
CA ALA A 3 -5.05 -12.62 -69.97
C ALA A 3 -6.04 -11.80 -69.12
N VAL A 4 -6.65 -12.47 -68.11
CA VAL A 4 -7.29 -11.93 -66.86
C VAL A 4 -8.80 -11.64 -67.01
N THR A 5 -9.75 -12.05 -66.13
CA THR A 5 -9.76 -12.80 -64.86
C THR A 5 -11.22 -13.15 -64.47
N THR A 6 -11.41 -14.30 -63.80
CA THR A 6 -12.68 -14.72 -63.14
C THR A 6 -12.68 -14.30 -61.66
N PRO A 7 -13.79 -13.82 -61.06
CA PRO A 7 -13.82 -13.45 -59.64
C PRO A 7 -14.07 -14.66 -58.72
N GLY A 8 -13.41 -14.66 -57.55
CA GLY A 8 -13.51 -15.69 -56.51
C GLY A 8 -14.71 -15.54 -55.56
N PRO A 9 -15.01 -16.57 -54.74
CA PRO A 9 -16.20 -16.61 -53.89
C PRO A 9 -16.07 -15.75 -52.63
N GLY A 10 -17.17 -15.12 -52.25
CA GLY A 10 -17.26 -14.18 -51.13
C GLY A 10 -17.02 -14.80 -49.75
N GLN A 11 -16.26 -14.09 -48.92
CA GLN A 11 -16.10 -14.34 -47.49
C GLN A 11 -17.19 -13.58 -46.71
N GLN A 12 -17.85 -14.30 -45.80
CA GLN A 12 -18.84 -13.76 -44.87
C GLN A 12 -18.17 -12.87 -43.80
N PRO A 13 -18.84 -11.82 -43.29
CA PRO A 13 -18.28 -10.92 -42.29
C PRO A 13 -18.10 -11.61 -40.93
N THR A 14 -16.93 -11.45 -40.32
CA THR A 14 -16.60 -11.92 -38.97
C THR A 14 -17.27 -11.07 -37.90
N GLU A 15 -18.00 -11.72 -37.00
CA GLU A 15 -18.65 -11.10 -35.84
C GLU A 15 -17.58 -10.72 -34.78
N PRO A 16 -17.60 -9.50 -34.20
CA PRO A 16 -16.60 -9.11 -33.21
C PRO A 16 -16.78 -9.84 -31.88
N THR A 17 -15.73 -10.54 -31.43
CA THR A 17 -15.65 -11.18 -30.11
C THR A 17 -15.84 -10.15 -28.99
N ARG A 18 -16.89 -10.30 -28.19
CA ARG A 18 -17.11 -9.49 -26.98
C ARG A 18 -16.00 -9.75 -25.94
N PRO A 19 -15.41 -8.71 -25.32
CA PRO A 19 -14.43 -8.89 -24.27
C PRO A 19 -15.08 -9.51 -23.02
N THR A 20 -14.43 -10.54 -22.48
CA THR A 20 -14.80 -11.23 -21.24
C THR A 20 -14.73 -10.25 -20.06
N PRO A 21 -15.73 -10.21 -19.16
CA PRO A 21 -15.68 -9.35 -17.98
C PRO A 21 -14.54 -9.77 -17.04
N PRO A 22 -13.95 -8.82 -16.26
CA PRO A 22 -12.84 -9.12 -15.36
C PRO A 22 -13.28 -10.10 -14.28
N THR A 23 -12.48 -11.15 -14.07
CA THR A 23 -12.69 -12.20 -13.06
C THR A 23 -12.87 -11.56 -11.68
N GLN A 24 -14.05 -11.72 -11.07
CA GLN A 24 -14.31 -11.30 -9.70
C GLN A 24 -13.58 -12.23 -8.73
N VAL A 25 -12.46 -11.78 -8.17
CA VAL A 25 -11.71 -12.53 -7.14
C VAL A 25 -12.55 -12.53 -5.86
N GLY A 26 -12.94 -13.73 -5.40
CA GLY A 26 -13.72 -13.91 -4.18
C GLY A 26 -12.88 -13.84 -2.90
N GLU A 27 -13.53 -13.62 -1.75
CA GLU A 27 -12.89 -13.57 -0.42
C GLU A 27 -11.97 -14.77 -0.15
N HIS A 28 -12.41 -15.97 -0.53
CA HIS A 28 -11.67 -17.22 -0.32
C HIS A 28 -10.35 -17.25 -1.12
N GLU A 29 -10.34 -16.71 -2.32
CA GLU A 29 -9.16 -16.64 -3.17
C GLU A 29 -8.20 -15.55 -2.67
N ALA A 30 -8.73 -14.38 -2.28
CA ALA A 30 -7.94 -13.33 -1.65
C ALA A 30 -7.26 -13.80 -0.34
N ARG A 31 -7.97 -14.58 0.48
CA ARG A 31 -7.41 -15.16 1.73
C ARG A 31 -6.32 -16.18 1.45
N GLN A 32 -6.50 -17.06 0.46
CA GLN A 32 -5.47 -18.02 0.08
C GLN A 32 -4.21 -17.33 -0.41
N VAL A 33 -4.33 -16.28 -1.22
CA VAL A 33 -3.18 -15.49 -1.68
C VAL A 33 -2.46 -14.84 -0.49
N ALA A 34 -3.20 -14.29 0.48
CA ALA A 34 -2.61 -13.69 1.68
C ALA A 34 -1.85 -14.72 2.55
N GLU A 35 -2.43 -15.91 2.76
CA GLU A 35 -1.77 -16.99 3.52
C GLU A 35 -0.56 -17.57 2.77
N ALA A 36 -0.64 -17.74 1.44
CA ALA A 36 0.47 -18.20 0.63
C ALA A 36 1.66 -17.21 0.60
N ALA A 37 1.37 -15.91 0.74
CA ALA A 37 2.39 -14.86 0.84
C ALA A 37 3.05 -14.78 2.24
N ARG A 38 2.58 -15.56 3.22
CA ARG A 38 3.11 -15.52 4.59
C ARG A 38 4.53 -16.07 4.63
N GLU A 39 5.43 -15.33 5.26
CA GLU A 39 6.84 -15.71 5.34
C GLU A 39 7.01 -16.94 6.26
N THR A 40 7.34 -18.10 5.67
CA THR A 40 7.44 -19.39 6.39
C THR A 40 8.84 -19.65 6.96
N VAL A 41 9.87 -18.95 6.47
CA VAL A 41 11.26 -19.15 6.87
C VAL A 41 11.91 -17.82 7.24
N TRP A 42 12.19 -17.65 8.53
CA TRP A 42 12.87 -16.45 9.02
C TRP A 42 14.38 -16.52 8.74
N ARG A 43 14.84 -15.86 7.68
CA ARG A 43 16.26 -15.85 7.28
C ARG A 43 17.06 -14.68 7.86
N LYS A 44 16.40 -13.67 8.44
CA LYS A 44 17.09 -12.47 8.92
C LYS A 44 17.74 -12.71 10.28
N PRO A 45 18.98 -12.22 10.48
CA PRO A 45 19.65 -12.35 11.77
C PRO A 45 18.87 -11.53 12.82
N SER A 46 18.65 -12.09 14.02
CA SER A 46 17.84 -11.48 15.09
C SER A 46 18.60 -11.38 16.41
N PHE A 47 18.73 -10.17 16.95
CA PHE A 47 19.41 -9.93 18.24
C PHE A 47 18.76 -10.72 19.39
N ALA A 48 17.43 -10.67 19.48
CA ALA A 48 16.70 -11.36 20.53
C ALA A 48 16.93 -12.88 20.46
N LYS A 49 16.82 -13.48 19.26
CA LYS A 49 17.08 -14.91 19.06
C LYS A 49 18.48 -15.30 19.52
N GLU A 50 19.50 -14.55 19.10
CA GLU A 50 20.89 -14.84 19.43
C GLU A 50 21.15 -14.70 20.94
N LEU A 51 20.57 -13.67 21.57
CA LEU A 51 20.64 -13.46 23.01
C LEU A 51 20.04 -14.64 23.80
N PHE A 52 18.86 -15.13 23.40
CA PHE A 52 18.23 -16.32 24.00
C PHE A 52 19.09 -17.58 23.85
N LEU A 53 19.91 -17.66 22.80
CA LEU A 53 20.85 -18.76 22.55
C LEU A 53 22.23 -18.52 23.18
N GLY A 54 22.37 -17.53 24.07
CA GLY A 54 23.61 -17.21 24.77
C GLY A 54 24.65 -16.46 23.93
N ARG A 55 24.28 -15.98 22.74
CA ARG A 55 25.17 -15.26 21.82
C ARG A 55 24.87 -13.77 21.81
N PHE A 56 25.74 -12.98 22.44
CA PHE A 56 25.57 -11.53 22.50
C PHE A 56 26.03 -10.85 21.20
N ARG A 57 25.07 -10.50 20.32
CA ARG A 57 25.31 -9.90 19.00
C ARG A 57 24.91 -8.43 18.93
N LEU A 58 25.56 -7.58 19.73
CA LEU A 58 25.22 -6.16 19.91
C LEU A 58 25.16 -5.35 18.59
N ASN A 59 25.99 -5.70 17.61
CA ASN A 59 26.05 -5.05 16.30
C ASN A 59 24.72 -5.13 15.50
N GLN A 60 23.77 -5.97 15.92
CA GLN A 60 22.46 -6.07 15.28
C GLN A 60 21.49 -4.95 15.68
N ILE A 61 21.76 -4.25 16.78
CA ILE A 61 20.90 -3.17 17.31
C ILE A 61 21.66 -1.88 17.59
N HIS A 62 23.00 -1.93 17.61
CA HIS A 62 23.87 -0.81 17.90
C HIS A 62 24.88 -0.55 16.76
N PRO A 63 25.12 0.72 16.39
CA PRO A 63 24.43 1.92 16.89
C PRO A 63 22.97 1.95 16.44
N HIS A 64 22.14 2.71 17.14
CA HIS A 64 20.72 2.81 16.80
C HIS A 64 20.55 3.23 15.34
N PRO A 65 19.81 2.47 14.51
CA PRO A 65 19.63 2.79 13.10
C PRO A 65 18.93 4.14 12.97
N ARG A 66 19.52 5.04 12.18
CA ARG A 66 18.94 6.35 11.87
C ARG A 66 18.35 6.32 10.47
N ALA A 67 17.21 6.99 10.30
CA ALA A 67 16.65 7.22 8.97
C ALA A 67 17.59 8.12 8.15
N THR A 68 17.53 7.99 6.82
CA THR A 68 18.18 8.95 5.92
C THR A 68 17.58 10.34 6.11
N GLU A 69 18.35 11.38 5.79
CA GLU A 69 17.88 12.77 5.93
C GLU A 69 16.65 13.04 5.06
N GLU A 70 16.63 12.49 3.84
CA GLU A 70 15.48 12.57 2.94
C GLU A 70 14.21 11.95 3.56
N ALA A 71 14.31 10.73 4.10
CA ALA A 71 13.19 10.07 4.75
C ALA A 71 12.73 10.84 5.99
N ARG A 72 13.66 11.48 6.71
CA ARG A 72 13.38 12.35 7.86
C ARG A 72 12.58 13.58 7.44
N LEU A 73 13.08 14.34 6.47
CA LEU A 73 12.44 15.57 6.00
C LEU A 73 11.03 15.31 5.44
N LYS A 74 10.90 14.27 4.62
CA LYS A 74 9.63 13.84 4.05
C LYS A 74 8.62 13.44 5.13
N GLY A 75 9.06 12.61 6.08
CA GLY A 75 8.23 12.17 7.20
C GLY A 75 7.77 13.31 8.09
N GLU A 76 8.67 14.20 8.50
CA GLU A 76 8.33 15.37 9.32
C GLU A 76 7.38 16.34 8.58
N ALA A 77 7.56 16.52 7.26
CA ALA A 77 6.66 17.35 6.47
C ALA A 77 5.22 16.80 6.46
N PHE A 78 5.05 15.48 6.35
CA PHE A 78 3.75 14.84 6.44
C PHE A 78 3.15 14.95 7.85
N LEU A 79 3.93 14.65 8.90
CA LEU A 79 3.45 14.71 10.29
C LEU A 79 2.96 16.11 10.68
N ARG A 80 3.57 17.18 10.18
CA ARG A 80 3.07 18.55 10.41
C ARG A 80 1.67 18.76 9.84
N LYS A 81 1.42 18.32 8.60
CA LYS A 81 0.11 18.42 7.96
C LYS A 81 -0.93 17.56 8.65
N LEU A 82 -0.55 16.32 9.00
CA LEU A 82 -1.44 15.38 9.70
C LEU A 82 -1.83 15.93 11.08
N ARG A 83 -0.87 16.44 11.86
CA ARG A 83 -1.14 17.03 13.17
C ARG A 83 -2.14 18.17 13.08
N ALA A 84 -1.89 19.13 12.19
CA ALA A 84 -2.79 20.27 12.00
C ALA A 84 -4.21 19.83 11.62
N PHE A 85 -4.35 18.76 10.83
CA PHE A 85 -5.66 18.22 10.49
C PHE A 85 -6.31 17.48 11.67
N CYS A 86 -5.57 16.67 12.42
CA CYS A 86 -6.08 15.96 13.59
C CYS A 86 -6.63 16.93 14.65
N GLU A 87 -6.04 18.12 14.79
CA GLU A 87 -6.54 19.18 15.68
C GLU A 87 -7.94 19.69 15.31
N THR A 88 -8.39 19.48 14.06
CA THR A 88 -9.74 19.86 13.59
C THR A 88 -10.79 18.76 13.84
N ILE A 89 -10.38 17.56 14.24
CA ILE A 89 -11.27 16.41 14.40
C ILE A 89 -11.92 16.47 15.79
N ASP A 90 -13.26 16.52 15.82
CA ASP A 90 -14.02 16.38 17.06
C ASP A 90 -14.19 14.89 17.43
N GLY A 91 -13.30 14.38 18.28
CA GLY A 91 -13.37 13.01 18.78
C GLY A 91 -14.62 12.73 19.63
N ARG A 92 -15.18 13.73 20.33
CA ARG A 92 -16.40 13.53 21.14
C ARG A 92 -17.62 13.36 20.26
N ARG A 93 -17.66 14.04 19.12
CA ARG A 93 -18.69 13.83 18.10
C ARG A 93 -18.64 12.41 17.56
N ILE A 94 -17.46 11.92 17.19
CA ILE A 94 -17.27 10.56 16.65
C ILE A 94 -17.78 9.51 17.65
N GLU A 95 -17.40 9.63 18.92
CA GLU A 95 -17.81 8.71 19.98
C GLU A 95 -19.33 8.68 20.15
N ARG A 96 -19.95 9.87 20.24
CA ARG A 96 -21.41 10.00 20.42
C ARG A 96 -22.20 9.45 19.23
N GLU A 97 -21.71 9.67 18.02
CA GLU A 97 -22.40 9.29 16.78
C GLU A 97 -22.04 7.86 16.33
N ALA A 98 -21.09 7.21 16.99
CA ALA A 98 -20.50 5.93 16.61
C ALA A 98 -20.10 5.87 15.12
N ARG A 99 -19.67 7.02 14.59
CA ARG A 99 -19.39 7.20 13.16
C ARG A 99 -18.35 8.28 12.95
N ILE A 100 -17.40 8.02 12.04
CA ILE A 100 -16.46 9.02 11.56
C ILE A 100 -17.17 9.89 10.50
N PRO A 101 -17.23 11.22 10.68
CA PRO A 101 -17.84 12.11 9.69
C PRO A 101 -17.15 12.05 8.32
N ASP A 102 -17.93 12.18 7.26
CA ASP A 102 -17.44 12.04 5.88
C ASP A 102 -16.36 13.09 5.54
N GLU A 103 -16.44 14.28 6.13
CA GLU A 103 -15.43 15.34 6.01
C GLU A 103 -14.07 14.94 6.59
N VAL A 104 -14.06 14.16 7.68
CA VAL A 104 -12.83 13.65 8.29
C VAL A 104 -12.19 12.62 7.36
N VAL A 105 -12.98 11.68 6.85
CA VAL A 105 -12.52 10.65 5.90
C VAL A 105 -11.96 11.29 4.63
N ARG A 106 -12.68 12.28 4.09
CA ARG A 106 -12.23 13.03 2.91
C ARG A 106 -10.91 13.77 3.17
N GLY A 107 -10.78 14.46 4.30
CA GLY A 107 -9.54 15.16 4.63
C GLY A 107 -8.35 14.22 4.82
N LEU A 108 -8.54 13.08 5.48
CA LEU A 108 -7.51 12.04 5.58
C LEU A 108 -7.11 11.47 4.20
N LYS A 109 -8.08 11.32 3.29
CA LYS A 109 -7.84 10.91 1.90
C LYS A 109 -7.02 11.94 1.14
N GLU A 110 -7.38 13.22 1.23
CA GLU A 110 -6.67 14.33 0.57
C GLU A 110 -5.23 14.47 1.07
N LEU A 111 -4.99 14.20 2.36
CA LEU A 111 -3.65 14.14 2.93
C LEU A 111 -2.83 12.92 2.50
N GLY A 112 -3.46 11.89 1.93
CA GLY A 112 -2.80 10.63 1.56
C GLY A 112 -2.60 9.66 2.73
N ALA A 113 -3.34 9.83 3.84
CA ALA A 113 -3.19 9.02 5.05
C ALA A 113 -3.45 7.51 4.80
N PHE A 114 -4.31 7.17 3.83
CA PHE A 114 -4.57 5.76 3.47
C PHE A 114 -3.46 5.11 2.63
N GLY A 115 -2.52 5.89 2.12
CA GLY A 115 -1.43 5.43 1.24
C GLY A 115 -0.04 5.65 1.83
N MET A 116 0.08 5.80 3.15
CA MET A 116 1.32 6.26 3.81
C MET A 116 2.57 5.46 3.41
N LYS A 117 2.50 4.13 3.36
CA LYS A 117 3.66 3.26 3.07
C LYS A 117 3.79 2.84 1.61
N ILE A 118 2.80 3.13 0.79
CA ILE A 118 2.78 2.70 -0.62
C ILE A 118 3.84 3.52 -1.38
N ASP A 119 4.60 2.90 -2.28
CA ASP A 119 5.59 3.62 -3.09
C ASP A 119 4.93 4.75 -3.90
N GLU A 120 5.65 5.85 -4.08
CA GLU A 120 5.16 7.02 -4.82
C GLU A 120 4.79 6.69 -6.28
N LYS A 121 5.49 5.75 -6.90
CA LYS A 121 5.18 5.27 -8.27
C LYS A 121 3.78 4.65 -8.40
N TYR A 122 3.16 4.26 -7.28
CA TYR A 122 1.79 3.75 -7.21
C TYR A 122 0.82 4.78 -6.59
N GLY A 123 1.23 6.04 -6.45
CA GLY A 123 0.41 7.11 -5.86
C GLY A 123 0.39 7.14 -4.34
N GLY A 124 1.30 6.43 -3.68
CA GLY A 124 1.46 6.49 -2.22
C GLY A 124 2.39 7.60 -1.73
N LEU A 125 2.57 7.68 -0.42
CA LEU A 125 3.47 8.65 0.20
C LEU A 125 4.87 8.10 0.45
N GLY A 126 5.15 6.80 0.24
CA GLY A 126 6.47 6.20 0.41
C GLY A 126 7.14 6.50 1.77
N LEU A 127 6.36 6.57 2.86
CA LEU A 127 6.90 6.82 4.19
C LEU A 127 7.60 5.57 4.73
N SER A 128 8.73 5.79 5.41
CA SER A 128 9.40 4.73 6.15
C SER A 128 8.51 4.19 7.29
N GLN A 129 8.78 2.96 7.74
CA GLN A 129 8.06 2.35 8.87
C GLN A 129 8.07 3.22 10.13
N VAL A 130 9.17 3.92 10.41
CA VAL A 130 9.29 4.80 11.58
C VAL A 130 8.28 5.95 11.49
N TYR A 131 8.16 6.59 10.34
CA TYR A 131 7.25 7.73 10.17
C TYR A 131 5.79 7.31 10.02
N TYR A 132 5.53 6.14 9.45
CA TYR A 132 4.22 5.51 9.52
C TYR A 132 3.78 5.30 10.98
N ASN A 133 4.64 4.71 11.82
CA ASN A 133 4.33 4.50 13.24
C ASN A 133 4.10 5.82 13.98
N ARG A 134 4.92 6.85 13.71
CA ARG A 134 4.72 8.17 14.29
C ARG A 134 3.40 8.82 13.88
N ALA A 135 2.97 8.63 12.64
CA ALA A 135 1.68 9.12 12.17
C ALA A 135 0.52 8.46 12.93
N LEU A 136 0.59 7.14 13.15
CA LEU A 136 -0.42 6.42 13.92
C LEU A 136 -0.51 6.87 15.39
N MET A 137 0.55 7.44 15.96
CA MET A 137 0.51 8.00 17.31
C MET A 137 -0.22 9.36 17.38
N LEU A 138 -0.53 9.98 16.23
CA LEU A 138 -1.24 11.26 16.15
C LEU A 138 -2.73 11.11 15.92
N VAL A 139 -3.15 9.98 15.34
CA VAL A 139 -4.53 9.73 14.90
C VAL A 139 -5.32 9.05 15.99
#